data_AF-A0A7S0XBK3-F1
#
_entry.id   AF-A0A7S0XBK3-F1
#
_cell.length_a   1.000
_cell.length_b   1.000
_cell.length_c   1.000
_cell.angle_alpha   90.00
_cell.angle_beta   90.00
_cell.angle_gamma   90.00
#
_symmetry.space_group_name_H-M   'P 1'
#
loop_
_entity.id
_entity.type
_entity.pdbx_description
1 polymer ?
#
loop_
_entity_poly.entity_id
_entity_poly.type
_entity_poly.pdbx_seq_one_letter_code
_entity_poly.pdbx_strand_id
1 'polypeptide(L)'
;MTNIDKELRNAVEYIQGRLYYVSFSTNPPTNNPQSNKHFFSIDNELVYWNFFLDYGPLNLGQLYRFCEKLNKKLADKQLQDKMIYFFSGNHSHKRNNAVYLLTAWSVLFQNKSPEEAFLPFKGLSPPFPPWHDATPTICSFNLTILDTLR
;
A
#
# COMPACT_ATOMS: atom_id res chain seq x y z
N MET A 1 16.56 19.38 -6.15
CA MET A 1 15.92 18.12 -5.70
C MET A 1 14.66 17.91 -6.50
N THR A 2 14.54 16.76 -7.14
CA THR A 2 13.34 16.40 -7.90
C THR A 2 12.15 16.21 -6.94
N ASN A 3 10.92 16.28 -7.44
CA ASN A 3 9.72 16.00 -6.63
C ASN A 3 9.79 14.59 -6.00
N ILE A 4 10.30 13.63 -6.78
CA ILE A 4 10.53 12.24 -6.38
C ILE A 4 11.48 12.16 -5.17
N ASP A 5 12.58 12.92 -5.14
CA ASP A 5 13.52 12.89 -4.00
C ASP A 5 12.89 13.42 -2.70
N LYS A 6 11.85 14.26 -2.80
CA LYS A 6 11.08 14.73 -1.64
C LYS A 6 10.09 13.66 -1.19
N GLU A 7 9.38 13.05 -2.12
CA GLU A 7 8.42 11.98 -1.84
C GLU A 7 9.11 10.75 -1.22
N LEU A 8 10.28 10.36 -1.73
CA LEU A 8 11.08 9.26 -1.16
C LEU A 8 11.57 9.52 0.26
N ARG A 9 11.80 10.79 0.64
CA ARG A 9 12.14 11.16 2.03
C ARG A 9 10.97 11.02 2.98
N ASN A 10 9.75 11.07 2.45
CA ASN A 10 8.51 10.89 3.20
C ASN A 10 8.00 9.43 3.11
N ALA A 11 8.79 8.51 2.54
CA ALA A 11 8.42 7.11 2.48
C ALA A 11 8.32 6.54 3.90
N VAL A 12 7.27 5.77 4.15
CA VAL A 12 7.11 5.04 5.41
C VAL A 12 8.00 3.81 5.35
N GLU A 13 8.99 3.75 6.25
CA GLU A 13 9.77 2.54 6.48
C GLU A 13 8.91 1.51 7.21
N TYR A 14 8.56 0.44 6.50
CA TYR A 14 7.64 -0.58 6.99
C TYR A 14 8.37 -1.82 7.53
N ILE A 15 9.47 -2.19 6.88
CA ILE A 15 10.50 -3.11 7.40
C ILE A 15 11.83 -2.39 7.27
N GLN A 16 12.53 -2.23 8.39
CA GLN A 16 13.76 -1.47 8.48
C GLN A 16 14.78 -1.88 7.42
N GLY A 17 15.27 -0.91 6.65
CA GLY A 17 16.25 -1.09 5.57
C GLY A 17 15.76 -1.88 4.35
N ARG A 18 14.51 -2.37 4.33
CA ARG A 18 14.09 -3.39 3.38
C ARG A 18 12.81 -3.05 2.60
N LEU A 19 11.73 -2.70 3.29
CA LEU A 19 10.42 -2.47 2.68
C LEU A 19 9.88 -1.12 3.07
N TYR A 20 9.56 -0.31 2.07
CA TYR A 20 9.05 1.04 2.21
C TYR A 20 7.73 1.18 1.47
N TYR A 21 6.83 2.01 2.00
CA TYR A 21 5.66 2.49 1.30
C TYR A 21 5.80 3.97 0.94
N VAL A 22 5.43 4.35 -0.28
CA VAL A 22 5.42 5.76 -0.70
C VAL A 22 4.27 6.02 -1.68
N SER A 23 3.66 7.20 -1.59
CA SER A 23 2.70 7.67 -2.59
C SER A 23 3.36 8.71 -3.49
N PHE A 24 3.28 8.53 -4.81
CA PHE A 24 3.80 9.50 -5.78
C PHE A 24 2.67 10.32 -6.41
N SER A 25 2.86 11.63 -6.54
CA SER A 25 1.96 12.53 -7.28
C SER A 25 2.19 12.51 -8.78
N THR A 26 3.36 12.06 -9.21
CA THR A 26 3.74 11.86 -10.62
C THR A 26 4.11 10.40 -10.87
N ASN A 27 4.44 10.06 -12.11
CA ASN A 27 4.97 8.75 -12.40
C ASN A 27 6.25 8.50 -11.55
N PRO A 28 6.35 7.32 -10.90
CA PRO A 28 7.52 6.94 -10.13
C PRO A 28 8.74 6.80 -11.05
N PRO A 29 9.96 6.76 -10.49
CA PRO A 29 11.14 6.34 -11.25
C PRO A 29 10.95 4.97 -11.89
N THR A 30 11.51 4.79 -13.07
CA THR A 30 11.70 3.46 -13.64
C THR A 30 12.77 2.70 -12.87
N ASN A 31 12.66 1.37 -12.83
CA ASN A 31 13.66 0.54 -12.18
C ASN A 31 14.97 0.59 -12.97
N ASN A 32 16.04 1.00 -12.29
CA ASN A 32 17.40 0.91 -12.81
C ASN A 32 18.10 -0.31 -12.15
N PRO A 33 18.58 -1.30 -12.92
CA PRO A 33 19.30 -2.46 -12.38
C PRO A 33 20.48 -2.10 -11.47
N GLN A 34 21.19 -0.99 -11.75
CA GLN A 34 22.32 -0.49 -10.96
C GLN A 34 21.91 0.27 -9.70
N SER A 35 20.62 0.62 -9.55
CA SER A 35 20.12 1.28 -8.35
C SER A 35 19.89 0.29 -7.22
N ASN A 36 20.15 0.73 -5.99
CA ASN A 36 19.79 0.03 -4.76
C ASN A 36 18.29 0.15 -4.42
N LYS A 37 17.46 0.75 -5.28
CA LYS A 37 16.02 0.89 -5.10
C LYS A 37 15.27 0.04 -6.11
N HIS A 38 14.23 -0.65 -5.66
CA HIS A 38 13.30 -1.40 -6.50
C HIS A 38 11.88 -0.90 -6.27
N PHE A 39 11.24 -0.38 -7.30
CA PHE A 39 9.87 0.14 -7.26
C PHE A 39 8.88 -0.89 -7.81
N PHE A 40 7.74 -1.02 -7.15
CA PHE A 40 6.59 -1.73 -7.71
C PHE A 40 5.26 -1.19 -7.17
N SER A 41 4.19 -1.35 -7.94
CA SER A 41 2.83 -0.96 -7.57
C SER A 41 1.82 -1.99 -8.03
N ILE A 42 0.60 -1.87 -7.51
CA ILE A 42 -0.57 -2.65 -7.89
C ILE A 42 -1.66 -1.79 -8.54
N ASP A 43 -1.46 -0.48 -8.67
CA ASP A 43 -2.48 0.50 -9.06
C ASP A 43 -3.24 0.15 -10.35
N ASN A 44 -2.55 -0.46 -11.31
CA ASN A 44 -3.09 -0.84 -12.62
C ASN A 44 -3.23 -2.37 -12.78
N GLU A 45 -2.99 -3.14 -11.71
CA GLU A 45 -3.01 -4.61 -11.72
C GLU A 45 -4.11 -5.19 -10.83
N LEU A 46 -4.27 -4.64 -9.62
CA LEU A 46 -5.30 -5.03 -8.66
C LEU A 46 -6.30 -3.89 -8.54
N VAL A 47 -7.20 -3.81 -9.54
CA VAL A 47 -8.22 -2.78 -9.63
C VAL A 47 -9.49 -3.25 -8.94
N TYR A 48 -10.04 -2.41 -8.06
CA TYR A 48 -11.35 -2.62 -7.46
C TYR A 48 -12.43 -2.24 -8.47
N TRP A 49 -13.46 -3.09 -8.62
CA TRP A 49 -14.58 -2.86 -9.52
C TRP A 49 -15.77 -2.35 -8.71
N ASN A 50 -16.01 -1.05 -8.74
CA ASN A 50 -17.04 -0.39 -7.94
C ASN A 50 -18.45 -0.62 -8.49
N PHE A 51 -19.43 -0.67 -7.58
CA PHE A 51 -20.85 -0.64 -7.93
C PHE A 51 -21.38 0.79 -8.01
N PHE A 52 -20.97 1.66 -7.08
CA PHE A 52 -21.29 3.08 -7.06
C PHE A 52 -20.07 3.92 -6.64
N LEU A 53 -20.08 4.51 -5.44
CA LEU A 53 -18.96 5.30 -4.89
C LEU A 53 -18.00 4.47 -4.01
N ASP A 54 -18.31 3.20 -3.79
CA ASP A 54 -17.40 2.24 -3.14
C ASP A 54 -16.10 2.10 -3.94
N TYR A 55 -14.98 1.94 -3.25
CA TYR A 55 -13.66 1.89 -3.89
C TYR A 55 -12.74 0.81 -3.31
N GLY A 56 -13.23 0.05 -2.34
CA GLY A 56 -12.47 -0.94 -1.61
C GLY A 56 -13.22 -1.45 -0.39
N PRO A 57 -12.57 -2.28 0.46
CA PRO A 57 -11.20 -2.76 0.27
C PRO A 57 -11.06 -3.74 -0.90
N LEU A 58 -9.84 -3.90 -1.42
CA LEU A 58 -9.54 -4.99 -2.37
C LEU A 58 -9.86 -6.35 -1.73
N ASN A 59 -10.42 -7.27 -2.52
CA ASN A 59 -10.95 -8.54 -2.00
C ASN A 59 -9.84 -9.55 -1.65
N LEU A 60 -10.22 -10.69 -1.04
CA LEU A 60 -9.28 -11.73 -0.60
C LEU A 60 -8.42 -12.31 -1.73
N GLY A 61 -8.96 -12.46 -2.94
CA GLY A 61 -8.20 -12.93 -4.10
C GLY A 61 -7.11 -11.93 -4.51
N GLN A 62 -7.41 -10.63 -4.42
CA GLN A 62 -6.44 -9.58 -4.67
C GLN A 62 -5.40 -9.49 -3.54
N LEU A 63 -5.80 -9.68 -2.29
CA LEU A 63 -4.89 -9.81 -1.16
C LEU A 63 -3.91 -10.97 -1.34
N TYR A 64 -4.40 -12.16 -1.70
CA TYR A 64 -3.55 -13.32 -2.00
C TYR A 64 -2.51 -12.99 -3.09
N ARG A 65 -2.94 -12.39 -4.20
CA ARG A 65 -2.03 -11.97 -5.29
C ARG A 65 -0.99 -10.97 -4.83
N PHE A 66 -1.37 -10.00 -3.99
CA PHE A 66 -0.44 -9.04 -3.41
C PHE A 66 0.59 -9.74 -2.51
N CYS A 67 0.14 -10.60 -1.60
CA CYS A 67 1.01 -11.37 -0.70
C CYS A 67 2.03 -12.19 -1.49
N GLU A 68 1.59 -12.94 -2.51
CA GLU A 68 2.47 -13.69 -3.42
C GLU A 68 3.50 -12.78 -4.09
N LYS A 69 3.08 -11.62 -4.59
CA LYS A 69 3.96 -10.67 -5.27
C LYS A 69 5.01 -10.10 -4.32
N LEU A 70 4.62 -9.67 -3.12
CA LEU A 70 5.51 -9.09 -2.13
C LEU A 70 6.48 -10.14 -1.58
N ASN A 71 6.00 -11.33 -1.23
CA ASN A 71 6.84 -12.43 -0.76
C ASN A 71 7.90 -12.82 -1.79
N LYS A 72 7.52 -12.95 -3.07
CA LYS A 72 8.47 -13.21 -4.16
C LYS A 72 9.54 -12.14 -4.25
N LYS A 73 9.18 -10.86 -4.12
CA LYS A 73 10.16 -9.75 -4.14
C LYS A 73 11.08 -9.75 -2.94
N LEU A 74 10.55 -10.06 -1.75
CA LEU A 74 11.34 -10.13 -0.53
C LEU A 74 12.35 -11.28 -0.56
N ALA A 75 11.99 -12.41 -1.17
CA ALA A 75 12.83 -13.60 -1.33
C ALA A 75 13.74 -13.59 -2.58
N ASP A 76 13.56 -12.66 -3.51
CA ASP A 76 14.32 -12.59 -4.75
C ASP A 76 15.79 -12.23 -4.46
N LYS A 77 16.71 -13.14 -4.84
CA LYS A 77 18.16 -12.96 -4.68
C LYS A 77 18.69 -11.73 -5.41
N GLN A 78 18.08 -11.34 -6.53
CA GLN A 78 18.48 -10.14 -7.28
C GLN A 78 18.08 -8.85 -6.56
N LEU A 79 17.15 -8.93 -5.60
CA LEU A 79 16.64 -7.81 -4.81
C LEU A 79 17.11 -7.85 -3.35
N GLN A 80 17.97 -8.80 -2.98
CA GLN A 80 18.37 -9.02 -1.57
C GLN A 80 19.02 -7.76 -0.95
N ASP A 81 19.84 -7.04 -1.72
CA ASP A 81 20.57 -5.85 -1.30
C ASP A 81 19.85 -4.54 -1.67
N LYS A 82 18.59 -4.63 -2.14
CA LYS A 82 17.79 -3.48 -2.57
C LYS A 82 16.75 -3.08 -1.54
N MET A 83 16.51 -1.78 -1.41
CA MET A 83 15.32 -1.23 -0.76
C MET A 83 14.13 -1.39 -1.71
N ILE A 84 13.11 -2.12 -1.27
CA ILE A 84 11.87 -2.30 -2.01
C ILE A 84 10.90 -1.19 -1.62
N TYR A 85 10.50 -0.39 -2.60
CA TYR A 85 9.46 0.61 -2.49
C TYR A 85 8.18 0.08 -3.12
N PHE A 86 7.24 -0.32 -2.27
CA PHE A 86 5.85 -0.50 -2.68
C PHE A 86 5.20 0.88 -2.78
N PHE A 87 4.64 1.22 -3.94
CA PHE A 87 4.05 2.54 -4.13
C PHE A 87 2.64 2.50 -4.70
N SER A 88 1.91 3.60 -4.48
CA SER A 88 0.66 3.92 -5.15
C SER A 88 0.72 5.34 -5.73
N GLY A 89 -0.23 5.69 -6.59
CA GLY A 89 -0.52 7.10 -6.87
C GLY A 89 -1.01 7.84 -5.62
N ASN A 90 -1.01 9.17 -5.67
CA ASN A 90 -1.42 10.02 -4.53
C ASN A 90 -2.93 10.07 -4.27
N HIS A 91 -3.76 9.54 -5.17
CA HIS A 91 -5.22 9.50 -4.98
C HIS A 91 -5.58 8.72 -3.71
N SER A 92 -6.49 9.27 -2.91
CA SER A 92 -6.85 8.73 -1.59
C SER A 92 -7.22 7.24 -1.66
N HIS A 93 -8.06 6.83 -2.61
CA HIS A 93 -8.50 5.43 -2.78
C HIS A 93 -7.35 4.46 -3.08
N LYS A 94 -6.38 4.88 -3.89
CA LYS A 94 -5.21 4.06 -4.26
C LYS A 94 -4.29 3.88 -3.05
N ARG A 95 -4.05 4.97 -2.33
CA ARG A 95 -3.31 4.94 -1.05
C ARG A 95 -3.98 4.01 -0.05
N ASN A 96 -5.31 4.13 0.10
CA ASN A 96 -6.08 3.33 1.06
C ASN A 96 -5.97 1.83 0.77
N ASN A 97 -6.23 1.43 -0.48
CA ASN A 97 -6.14 0.03 -0.88
C ASN A 97 -4.72 -0.52 -0.80
N ALA A 98 -3.70 0.25 -1.20
CA ALA A 98 -2.31 -0.17 -1.08
C ALA A 98 -1.92 -0.39 0.39
N VAL A 99 -2.23 0.57 1.27
CA VAL A 99 -1.91 0.44 2.69
C VAL A 99 -2.67 -0.71 3.33
N TYR A 100 -3.95 -0.88 3.04
CA TYR A 100 -4.73 -2.05 3.50
C TYR A 100 -4.05 -3.38 3.12
N LEU A 101 -3.62 -3.54 1.86
CA LEU A 101 -2.96 -4.76 1.42
C LEU A 101 -1.63 -5.00 2.15
N LEU A 102 -0.83 -3.94 2.34
CA LEU A 102 0.45 -4.04 3.03
C LEU A 102 0.27 -4.39 4.52
N THR A 103 -0.71 -3.79 5.19
CA THR A 103 -0.99 -4.08 6.60
C THR A 103 -1.62 -5.45 6.79
N ALA A 104 -2.54 -5.87 5.92
CA ALA A 104 -3.11 -7.22 5.94
C ALA A 104 -2.04 -8.29 5.69
N TRP A 105 -1.12 -8.06 4.75
CA TRP A 105 0.05 -8.92 4.57
C TRP A 105 0.89 -9.02 5.84
N SER A 106 1.09 -7.91 6.56
CA SER A 106 1.87 -7.91 7.80
C SER A 106 1.18 -8.70 8.91
N VAL A 107 -0.15 -8.65 9.01
CA VAL A 107 -0.89 -9.50 9.95
C VAL A 107 -0.68 -10.98 9.61
N LEU A 108 -0.79 -11.34 8.32
CA LEU A 108 -0.69 -12.73 7.86
C LEU A 108 0.73 -13.32 7.90
N PHE A 109 1.75 -12.55 7.53
CA PHE A 109 3.11 -13.06 7.30
C PHE A 109 4.17 -12.56 8.28
N GLN A 110 3.87 -11.52 9.05
CA GLN A 110 4.79 -10.97 10.07
C GLN A 110 4.27 -11.18 11.50
N ASN A 111 3.13 -11.87 11.67
CA ASN A 111 2.50 -12.16 12.96
C ASN A 111 2.27 -10.88 13.81
N LYS A 112 1.97 -9.76 13.14
CA LYS A 112 1.63 -8.50 13.80
C LYS A 112 0.15 -8.46 14.17
N SER A 113 -0.19 -7.80 15.26
CA SER A 113 -1.58 -7.41 15.50
C SER A 113 -2.05 -6.39 14.45
N PRO A 114 -3.37 -6.22 14.24
CA PRO A 114 -3.94 -5.16 13.41
C PRO A 114 -3.37 -3.76 13.74
N GLU A 115 -3.26 -3.44 15.03
CA GLU A 115 -2.72 -2.17 15.52
C GLU A 115 -1.24 -2.01 15.18
N GLU A 116 -0.43 -3.04 15.41
CA GLU A 116 1.01 -3.04 15.10
C GLU A 116 1.27 -2.93 13.58
N ALA A 117 0.45 -3.61 12.78
CA ALA A 117 0.53 -3.54 11.33
C ALA A 117 0.20 -2.14 10.81
N PHE A 118 -0.81 -1.47 11.37
CA PHE A 118 -1.24 -0.14 10.93
C PHE A 118 -0.44 1.02 11.57
N LEU A 119 0.24 0.79 12.70
CA LEU A 119 0.95 1.82 13.47
C LEU A 119 1.87 2.74 12.62
N PRO A 120 2.68 2.24 11.66
CA PRO A 120 3.55 3.09 10.84
C PRO A 120 2.81 4.13 9.99
N PHE A 121 1.51 3.94 9.75
CA PHE A 121 0.67 4.80 8.94
C PHE A 121 -0.17 5.78 9.77
N LYS A 122 -0.14 5.67 11.10
CA LYS A 122 -0.89 6.55 12.00
C LYS A 122 -0.34 7.99 11.90
N GLY A 123 -1.22 8.94 11.65
CA GLY A 123 -0.86 10.36 11.54
C GLY A 123 -0.31 10.79 10.17
N LEU A 124 -0.32 9.90 9.16
CA LEU A 124 0.00 10.31 7.79
C LEU A 124 -0.98 11.36 7.27
N SER A 125 -0.43 12.36 6.57
CA SER A 125 -1.21 13.41 5.91
C SER A 125 -1.06 13.32 4.38
N PRO A 126 -2.17 13.36 3.60
CA PRO A 126 -3.56 13.41 4.08
C PRO A 126 -4.01 12.07 4.69
N PRO A 127 -5.01 12.08 5.59
CA PRO A 127 -5.49 10.86 6.23
C PRO A 127 -6.12 9.89 5.23
N PHE A 128 -6.27 8.64 5.67
CA PHE A 128 -6.99 7.61 4.94
C PHE A 128 -8.49 7.77 5.17
N PRO A 129 -9.32 7.92 4.12
CA PRO A 129 -10.77 7.99 4.29
C PRO A 129 -11.32 6.63 4.78
N PRO A 130 -12.48 6.59 5.44
CA PRO A 130 -13.19 5.34 5.64
C PRO A 130 -13.66 4.75 4.30
N TRP A 131 -13.89 3.44 4.26
CA TRP A 131 -14.52 2.79 3.11
C TRP A 131 -15.93 3.33 2.90
N HIS A 132 -16.34 3.41 1.64
CA HIS A 132 -17.70 3.80 1.27
C HIS A 132 -18.49 2.54 0.92
N ASP A 133 -19.74 2.45 1.38
CA ASP A 133 -20.63 1.35 0.99
C ASP A 133 -21.04 1.45 -0.49
N ALA A 134 -21.64 0.39 -1.03
CA ALA A 134 -22.08 0.32 -2.42
C ALA A 134 -23.47 0.94 -2.66
N THR A 135 -24.07 1.60 -1.65
CA THR A 135 -25.41 2.16 -1.79
C THR A 135 -25.36 3.49 -2.53
N PRO A 136 -26.42 3.86 -3.28
CA PRO A 136 -26.52 5.16 -3.94
C PRO A 136 -26.97 6.26 -2.97
N THR A 137 -26.47 6.23 -1.74
CA THR A 137 -26.85 7.17 -0.67
C THR A 137 -25.62 7.67 0.08
N ILE A 138 -25.82 8.61 1.01
CA ILE A 138 -24.75 9.08 1.87
C ILE A 138 -24.33 7.91 2.77
N CYS A 139 -23.04 7.55 2.72
CA CYS A 139 -22.52 6.52 3.60
C CYS A 139 -22.66 6.98 5.06
N SER A 140 -23.40 6.19 5.84
CA SER A 140 -23.74 6.49 7.23
C SER A 140 -22.88 5.74 8.24
N PHE A 141 -22.00 4.85 7.76
CA PHE A 141 -21.14 4.01 8.58
C PHE A 141 -19.69 4.12 8.12
N ASN A 142 -18.79 4.44 9.06
CA ASN A 142 -17.37 4.61 8.76
C ASN A 142 -16.58 3.36 9.15
N LEU A 143 -16.23 2.52 8.17
CA LEU A 143 -15.32 1.39 8.37
C LEU A 143 -13.90 1.79 7.94
N THR A 144 -12.92 1.67 8.82
CA THR A 144 -11.52 2.07 8.54
C THR A 144 -10.66 0.89 8.10
N ILE A 145 -9.43 1.15 7.63
CA ILE A 145 -8.43 0.08 7.42
C ILE A 145 -8.27 -0.76 8.70
N LEU A 146 -8.15 -0.12 9.86
CA LEU A 146 -7.94 -0.83 11.12
C LEU A 146 -9.12 -1.74 11.48
N ASP A 147 -10.36 -1.30 11.22
CA ASP A 147 -11.54 -2.14 11.42
C ASP A 147 -11.57 -3.33 10.46
N THR A 148 -10.97 -3.20 9.28
CA THR A 148 -10.89 -4.30 8.28
C THR A 148 -9.84 -5.35 8.65
N LEU A 149 -8.83 -4.96 9.43
CA LEU A 149 -7.74 -5.86 9.84
C LEU A 149 -8.11 -6.74 11.05
N ARG A 150 -9.15 -6.37 11.80
CA ARG A 150 -9.64 -7.06 13.00
C ARG A 150 -10.60 -8.19 12.63
#